data_AF-A0A0W0YK42-F1
#
_entry.id   AF-A0A0W0YK42-F1
#
_cell.length_a   1.000
_cell.length_b   1.000
_cell.length_c   1.000
_cell.angle_alpha   90.00
_cell.angle_beta   90.00
_cell.angle_gamma   90.00
#
_symmetry.space_group_name_H-M   'P 1'
#
loop_
_entity.id
_entity.type
_entity.pdbx_description
1 polymer ?
#
loop_
_entity_poly.entity_id
_entity_poly.type
_entity_poly.pdbx_seq_one_letter_code
_entity_poly.pdbx_strand_id
1 'polypeptide(L)'
;MYVQNFLPYIYTELLKQSYKRHSDHLASQRLINTLIADFEKVGSIAEINFKLAQSILSLQCSSGYPVFLLAKLGEWNQEVIDRIENHKRAKELFAALPFSSRTAPLIRFLEELLESPYTLLHMKGNSLLLALCNPLLPTVLEHLASLEQCPDPVNPRTGSFAALKQSLVDQDSDYAFCLGMLNNLTSSYKESDPVFSLANDLLQSALIVYKDLNYMEEISLEDDNSKNKNATGGCVLF
;
A
#
# COMPACT_ATOMS: atom_id res chain seq x y z
N MET A 1 -13.78 -9.94 7.00
CA MET A 1 -13.64 -8.47 7.06
C MET A 1 -12.72 -8.07 5.93
N TYR A 2 -13.19 -7.35 4.90
CA TYR A 2 -12.29 -6.88 3.84
C TYR A 2 -11.56 -5.66 4.33
N VAL A 3 -10.25 -5.70 4.24
CA VAL A 3 -9.39 -4.57 4.54
C VAL A 3 -9.51 -3.61 3.36
N GLN A 4 -9.97 -2.39 3.61
CA GLN A 4 -10.28 -1.42 2.55
C GLN A 4 -9.04 -1.03 1.72
N ASN A 5 -7.86 -1.23 2.30
CA ASN A 5 -6.58 -0.87 1.70
C ASN A 5 -5.95 -2.03 0.91
N PHE A 6 -6.71 -3.09 0.59
CA PHE A 6 -6.20 -4.26 -0.12
C PHE A 6 -6.75 -4.35 -1.55
N LEU A 7 -5.93 -4.86 -2.47
CA LEU A 7 -6.24 -4.97 -3.91
C LEU A 7 -7.56 -5.69 -4.19
N PRO A 8 -7.86 -6.86 -3.60
CA PRO A 8 -9.13 -7.53 -3.82
C PRO A 8 -10.34 -6.65 -3.49
N TYR A 9 -10.27 -5.87 -2.41
CA TYR A 9 -11.33 -4.92 -2.05
C TYR A 9 -11.44 -3.79 -3.08
N ILE A 10 -10.32 -3.18 -3.46
CA ILE A 10 -10.29 -2.08 -4.45
C ILE A 10 -10.87 -2.54 -5.78
N TYR A 11 -10.41 -3.69 -6.30
CA TYR A 11 -10.93 -4.25 -7.55
C TYR A 11 -12.41 -4.60 -7.43
N THR A 12 -12.85 -5.13 -6.28
CA THR A 12 -14.28 -5.38 -6.01
C THR A 12 -15.11 -4.11 -6.06
N GLU A 13 -14.67 -3.02 -5.44
CA GLU A 13 -15.41 -1.74 -5.47
C GLU A 13 -15.42 -1.12 -6.87
N LEU A 14 -14.33 -1.19 -7.63
CA LEU A 14 -14.29 -0.74 -9.03
C LEU A 14 -15.21 -1.58 -9.92
N LEU A 15 -15.28 -2.89 -9.70
CA LEU A 15 -16.20 -3.79 -10.40
C LEU A 15 -17.66 -3.46 -10.05
N LYS A 16 -18.00 -3.20 -8.79
CA LYS A 16 -19.35 -2.75 -8.38
C LYS A 16 -19.73 -1.43 -9.03
N GLN A 17 -18.80 -0.48 -9.16
CA GLN A 17 -19.05 0.78 -9.87
C GLN A 17 -19.27 0.56 -11.37
N SER A 18 -18.46 -0.30 -12.00
CA SER A 18 -18.62 -0.70 -13.41
C SER A 18 -19.98 -1.37 -13.66
N TYR A 19 -20.41 -2.26 -12.75
CA TYR A 19 -21.72 -2.93 -12.81
C TYR A 19 -22.87 -1.93 -12.90
N LYS A 20 -22.85 -0.89 -12.06
CA LYS A 20 -23.88 0.16 -12.04
C LYS A 20 -23.91 0.99 -13.33
N ARG A 21 -22.76 1.17 -13.99
CA ARG A 21 -22.65 1.95 -15.24
C ARG A 21 -23.02 1.16 -16.49
N HIS A 22 -23.00 -0.16 -16.43
CA HIS A 22 -23.21 -1.05 -17.58
C HIS A 22 -24.35 -2.05 -17.33
N SER A 23 -25.44 -1.58 -16.73
CA SER A 23 -26.61 -2.38 -16.35
C SER A 23 -27.29 -3.11 -17.51
N ASP A 24 -27.00 -2.73 -18.74
CA ASP A 24 -27.78 -3.14 -19.91
C ASP A 24 -27.17 -4.36 -20.63
N HIS A 25 -26.00 -4.85 -20.18
CA HIS A 25 -25.31 -5.98 -20.80
C HIS A 25 -25.21 -7.21 -19.87
N LEU A 26 -26.17 -8.13 -20.00
CA LEU A 26 -26.33 -9.30 -19.11
C LEU A 26 -25.06 -10.18 -19.00
N ALA A 27 -24.35 -10.39 -20.10
CA ALA A 27 -23.12 -11.19 -20.09
C ALA A 27 -22.00 -10.51 -19.27
N SER A 28 -21.91 -9.18 -19.33
CA SER A 28 -20.93 -8.40 -18.57
C SER A 28 -21.28 -8.40 -17.09
N GLN A 29 -22.56 -8.27 -16.76
CA GLN A 29 -23.05 -8.36 -15.38
C GLN A 29 -22.72 -9.71 -14.75
N ARG A 30 -22.94 -10.82 -15.47
CA ARG A 30 -22.59 -12.15 -14.98
C ARG A 30 -21.10 -12.27 -14.68
N LEU A 31 -20.25 -11.85 -15.61
CA LEU A 31 -18.81 -11.88 -15.40
C LEU A 31 -18.37 -10.99 -14.22
N ILE A 32 -18.87 -9.75 -14.15
CA ILE A 32 -18.56 -8.83 -13.06
C ILE A 32 -18.96 -9.44 -11.71
N ASN A 33 -20.14 -10.06 -11.61
CA ASN A 33 -20.59 -10.73 -10.39
C ASN A 33 -19.70 -11.92 -10.03
N THR A 34 -19.27 -12.72 -11.02
CA THR A 34 -18.32 -13.81 -10.80
C THR A 34 -16.98 -13.29 -10.30
N LEU A 35 -16.44 -12.23 -10.91
CA LEU A 35 -15.19 -11.61 -10.51
C LEU A 35 -15.25 -11.01 -9.09
N ILE A 36 -16.36 -10.34 -8.74
CA ILE A 36 -16.60 -9.85 -7.38
C ILE A 36 -16.56 -11.02 -6.39
N ALA A 37 -17.34 -12.07 -6.65
CA ALA A 37 -17.40 -13.24 -5.77
C ALA A 37 -16.06 -13.99 -5.66
N ASP A 38 -15.26 -13.97 -6.73
CA ASP A 38 -13.92 -14.54 -6.75
C ASP A 38 -12.95 -13.68 -5.93
N PHE A 39 -12.86 -12.36 -6.18
CA PHE A 39 -11.96 -11.46 -5.46
C PHE A 39 -12.30 -11.31 -3.98
N GLU A 40 -13.57 -11.44 -3.62
CA GLU A 40 -13.99 -11.57 -2.23
C GLU A 40 -13.30 -12.77 -1.53
N LYS A 41 -12.91 -13.82 -2.24
CA LYS A 41 -12.32 -15.01 -1.61
C LYS A 41 -10.81 -15.08 -1.74
N VAL A 42 -10.19 -14.16 -2.46
CA VAL A 42 -8.75 -14.21 -2.74
C VAL A 42 -7.94 -13.81 -1.51
N GLY A 43 -6.99 -14.67 -1.14
CA GLY A 43 -6.04 -14.45 -0.05
C GLY A 43 -4.61 -14.16 -0.51
N SER A 44 -4.32 -14.24 -1.82
CA SER A 44 -2.96 -14.06 -2.34
C SER A 44 -2.90 -13.36 -3.70
N ILE A 45 -1.77 -12.72 -3.99
CA ILE A 45 -1.53 -12.05 -5.28
C ILE A 45 -1.53 -13.04 -6.45
N ALA A 46 -1.08 -14.27 -6.22
CA ALA A 46 -1.05 -15.34 -7.22
C ALA A 46 -2.47 -15.78 -7.63
N GLU A 47 -3.38 -15.86 -6.66
CA GLU A 47 -4.80 -16.13 -6.93
C GLU A 47 -5.45 -15.00 -7.73
N ILE A 48 -5.15 -13.72 -7.43
CA ILE A 48 -5.64 -12.59 -8.24
C ILE A 48 -5.18 -12.73 -9.70
N ASN A 49 -3.88 -12.99 -9.90
CA ASN A 49 -3.30 -13.17 -11.24
C ASN A 49 -4.03 -14.27 -12.02
N PHE A 50 -4.19 -15.44 -11.39
CA PHE A 50 -4.86 -16.58 -12.00
C PHE A 50 -6.31 -16.26 -12.39
N LYS A 51 -7.08 -15.61 -11.49
CA LYS A 51 -8.48 -15.23 -11.73
C LYS A 51 -8.63 -14.18 -12.84
N LEU A 52 -7.73 -13.21 -12.89
CA LEU A 52 -7.69 -12.21 -13.97
C LEU A 52 -7.38 -12.86 -15.31
N ALA A 53 -6.33 -13.69 -15.39
CA ALA A 53 -5.95 -14.38 -16.62
C ALA A 53 -7.07 -15.28 -17.16
N GLN A 54 -7.74 -16.05 -16.28
CA GLN A 54 -8.91 -16.86 -16.66
C GLN A 54 -10.06 -16.01 -17.21
N SER A 55 -10.32 -14.87 -16.59
CA SER A 55 -11.40 -13.97 -17.00
C SER A 55 -11.11 -13.30 -18.34
N ILE A 56 -9.86 -12.90 -18.59
CA ILE A 56 -9.43 -12.35 -19.88
C ILE A 56 -9.58 -13.39 -21.00
N LEU A 57 -9.16 -14.64 -20.77
CA LEU A 57 -9.29 -15.72 -21.76
C LEU A 57 -10.75 -16.04 -22.08
N SER A 58 -11.63 -16.10 -21.07
CA SER A 58 -13.05 -16.39 -21.29
C SER A 58 -13.75 -15.28 -22.10
N LEU A 59 -13.35 -14.02 -21.89
CA LEU A 59 -13.81 -12.86 -22.65
C LEU A 59 -13.36 -12.87 -24.11
N GLN A 60 -12.09 -13.22 -24.38
CA GLN A 60 -11.53 -13.22 -25.73
C GLN A 60 -12.19 -14.27 -26.64
N CYS A 61 -12.60 -15.41 -26.07
CA CYS A 61 -13.25 -16.50 -26.81
C CYS A 61 -14.74 -16.26 -27.13
N SER A 62 -15.32 -15.17 -26.64
CA SER A 62 -16.77 -14.96 -26.66
C SER A 62 -17.14 -13.70 -27.43
N SER A 63 -18.04 -13.82 -28.40
CA SER A 63 -18.52 -12.69 -29.19
C SER A 63 -19.41 -11.75 -28.37
N GLY A 64 -19.14 -10.45 -28.40
CA GLY A 64 -20.05 -9.42 -27.88
C GLY A 64 -19.72 -8.84 -26.51
N TYR A 65 -18.50 -9.01 -26.00
CA TYR A 65 -18.11 -8.40 -24.72
C TYR A 65 -17.68 -6.92 -24.86
N PRO A 66 -17.86 -6.10 -23.81
CA PRO A 66 -17.43 -4.71 -23.83
C PRO A 66 -15.90 -4.63 -23.86
N VAL A 67 -15.37 -4.05 -24.94
CA VAL A 67 -13.92 -3.80 -25.14
C VAL A 67 -13.28 -3.12 -23.93
N PHE A 68 -14.03 -2.23 -23.26
CA PHE A 68 -13.58 -1.53 -22.06
C PHE A 68 -13.28 -2.46 -20.87
N LEU A 69 -14.12 -3.46 -20.61
CA LEU A 69 -13.92 -4.38 -19.48
C LEU A 69 -12.67 -5.23 -19.72
N LEU A 70 -12.47 -5.70 -20.94
CA LEU A 70 -11.29 -6.45 -21.32
C LEU A 70 -10.01 -5.61 -21.14
N ALA A 71 -10.04 -4.34 -21.56
CA ALA A 71 -8.91 -3.42 -21.35
C ALA A 71 -8.59 -3.23 -19.86
N LYS A 72 -9.61 -3.01 -19.01
CA LYS A 72 -9.40 -2.83 -17.57
C LYS A 72 -8.86 -4.09 -16.88
N LEU A 73 -9.36 -5.26 -17.24
CA LEU A 73 -8.82 -6.52 -16.72
C LEU A 73 -7.37 -6.73 -17.16
N GLY A 74 -7.02 -6.35 -18.40
CA GLY A 74 -5.65 -6.36 -18.89
C GLY A 74 -4.72 -5.44 -18.09
N GLU A 75 -5.15 -4.21 -17.81
CA GLU A 75 -4.40 -3.27 -16.96
C GLU A 75 -4.15 -3.83 -15.56
N TRP A 76 -5.18 -4.37 -14.90
CA TRP A 76 -5.04 -4.97 -13.56
C TRP A 76 -4.16 -6.21 -13.58
N ASN A 77 -4.24 -7.02 -14.64
CA ASN A 77 -3.38 -8.19 -14.76
C ASN A 77 -1.92 -7.80 -14.92
N GLN A 78 -1.62 -6.75 -15.69
CA GLN A 78 -0.27 -6.22 -15.81
C GLN A 78 0.23 -5.65 -14.48
N GLU A 79 -0.60 -4.89 -13.75
CA GLU A 79 -0.23 -4.37 -12.42
C GLU A 79 0.16 -5.51 -11.45
N VAL A 80 -0.61 -6.61 -11.47
CA VAL A 80 -0.34 -7.78 -10.63
C VAL A 80 0.98 -8.47 -11.01
N ILE A 81 1.27 -8.60 -12.30
CA ILE A 81 2.54 -9.14 -12.79
C ILE A 81 3.71 -8.25 -12.36
N ASP A 82 3.60 -6.93 -12.59
CA ASP A 82 4.64 -5.96 -12.23
C ASP A 82 4.94 -5.98 -10.73
N ARG A 83 3.91 -6.13 -9.88
CA ARG A 83 4.08 -6.29 -8.42
C ARG A 83 4.88 -7.54 -8.06
N ILE A 84 4.58 -8.68 -8.69
CA ILE A 84 5.30 -9.94 -8.44
C ILE A 84 6.77 -9.81 -8.87
N GLU A 85 7.02 -9.24 -10.05
CA GLU A 85 8.38 -9.05 -10.58
C GLU A 85 9.19 -8.07 -9.73
N ASN A 86 8.62 -6.93 -9.36
CA ASN A 86 9.28 -5.94 -8.52
C ASN A 86 9.55 -6.47 -7.11
N HIS A 87 8.66 -7.30 -6.55
CA HIS A 87 8.89 -7.95 -5.26
C HIS A 87 10.09 -8.89 -5.29
N LYS A 88 10.18 -9.74 -6.32
CA LYS A 88 11.34 -10.60 -6.53
C LYS A 88 12.63 -9.77 -6.68
N ARG A 89 12.58 -8.72 -7.51
CA ARG A 89 13.72 -7.83 -7.74
C ARG A 89 14.15 -7.11 -6.45
N ALA A 90 13.20 -6.62 -5.66
CA ALA A 90 13.50 -5.97 -4.38
C ALA A 90 14.23 -6.92 -3.43
N LYS A 91 13.78 -8.18 -3.31
CA LYS A 91 14.47 -9.19 -2.49
C LYS A 91 15.91 -9.46 -2.97
N GLU A 92 16.11 -9.58 -4.28
CA GLU A 92 17.44 -9.78 -4.86
C GLU A 92 18.37 -8.59 -4.62
N LEU A 93 17.85 -7.36 -4.73
CA LEU A 93 18.60 -6.13 -4.44
C LEU A 93 19.01 -6.07 -2.97
N PHE A 94 18.10 -6.36 -2.05
CA PHE A 94 18.38 -6.31 -0.61
C PHE A 94 19.46 -7.32 -0.19
N ALA A 95 19.48 -8.50 -0.81
CA ALA A 95 20.53 -9.48 -0.56
C ALA A 95 21.93 -9.02 -1.03
N ALA A 96 22.02 -8.06 -1.96
CA ALA A 96 23.26 -7.61 -2.59
C ALA A 96 23.77 -6.25 -2.10
N LEU A 97 22.94 -5.48 -1.38
CA LEU A 97 23.27 -4.11 -0.99
C LEU A 97 24.21 -4.08 0.23
N PRO A 98 25.31 -3.30 0.18
CA PRO A 98 26.12 -3.03 1.36
C PRO A 98 25.39 -2.02 2.27
N PHE A 99 25.04 -2.44 3.48
CA PHE A 99 24.30 -1.57 4.41
C PHE A 99 25.21 -0.97 5.50
N SER A 100 24.99 0.31 5.80
CA SER A 100 25.62 0.96 6.95
C SER A 100 24.96 0.52 8.26
N SER A 101 25.69 0.55 9.37
CA SER A 101 25.11 0.29 10.70
C SER A 101 24.03 1.30 11.08
N ARG A 102 24.06 2.51 10.51
CA ARG A 102 23.06 3.57 10.77
C ARG A 102 21.72 3.30 10.09
N THR A 103 21.70 2.55 8.99
CA THR A 103 20.47 2.19 8.27
C THR A 103 19.98 0.79 8.59
N ALA A 104 20.72 0.01 9.39
CA ALA A 104 20.37 -1.37 9.70
C ALA A 104 18.93 -1.57 10.22
N PRO A 105 18.38 -0.71 11.12
CA PRO A 105 16.98 -0.85 11.53
C PRO A 105 15.97 -0.66 10.39
N LEU A 106 16.19 0.34 9.52
CA LEU A 106 15.35 0.55 8.35
C LEU A 106 15.40 -0.66 7.40
N ILE A 107 16.57 -1.25 7.20
CA ILE A 107 16.69 -2.41 6.31
C ILE A 107 15.91 -3.60 6.86
N ARG A 108 16.07 -3.94 8.15
CA ARG A 108 15.30 -5.04 8.76
C ARG A 108 13.81 -4.80 8.68
N PHE A 109 13.37 -3.56 8.91
CA PHE A 109 11.97 -3.16 8.76
C PHE A 109 11.43 -3.38 7.33
N LEU A 110 12.21 -3.00 6.32
CA LEU A 110 11.83 -3.20 4.92
C LEU A 110 11.86 -4.68 4.52
N GLU A 111 12.81 -5.46 5.03
CA GLU A 111 12.86 -6.92 4.84
C GLU A 111 11.64 -7.60 5.43
N GLU A 112 11.24 -7.25 6.66
CA GLU A 112 10.02 -7.76 7.29
C GLU A 112 8.78 -7.51 6.42
N LEU A 113 8.64 -6.30 5.89
CA LEU A 113 7.57 -5.95 4.96
C LEU A 113 7.63 -6.79 3.68
N LEU A 114 8.82 -7.04 3.13
CA LEU A 114 8.97 -7.88 1.94
C LEU A 114 8.69 -9.37 2.21
N GLU A 115 8.84 -9.85 3.44
CA GLU A 115 8.47 -11.21 3.81
C GLU A 115 6.97 -11.39 4.03
N SER A 116 6.23 -10.31 4.31
CA SER A 116 4.78 -10.39 4.43
C SER A 116 4.09 -10.60 3.07
N PRO A 117 3.31 -11.69 2.89
CA PRO A 117 2.55 -11.92 1.65
C PRO A 117 1.46 -10.85 1.42
N TYR A 118 1.04 -10.17 2.49
CA TYR A 118 0.02 -9.13 2.44
C TYR A 118 0.53 -7.79 1.90
N THR A 119 1.84 -7.56 1.91
CA THR A 119 2.44 -6.35 1.30
C THR A 119 2.12 -6.25 -0.18
N LEU A 120 2.11 -7.37 -0.91
CA LEU A 120 1.77 -7.40 -2.33
C LEU A 120 0.31 -7.06 -2.58
N LEU A 121 -0.55 -7.40 -1.63
CA LEU A 121 -1.98 -7.11 -1.66
C LEU A 121 -2.31 -5.71 -1.15
N HIS A 122 -1.38 -5.00 -0.53
CA HIS A 122 -1.62 -3.67 0.00
C HIS A 122 -1.70 -2.61 -1.13
N MET A 123 -2.57 -1.63 -0.99
CA MET A 123 -2.77 -0.57 -1.99
C MET A 123 -1.50 0.24 -2.25
N LYS A 124 -0.72 0.50 -1.20
CA LYS A 124 0.61 1.15 -1.26
C LYS A 124 1.76 0.18 -1.53
N GLY A 125 1.47 -1.13 -1.64
CA GLY A 125 2.47 -2.16 -1.90
C GLY A 125 3.28 -1.88 -3.17
N ASN A 126 2.62 -1.49 -4.27
CA ASN A 126 3.34 -1.16 -5.50
C ASN A 126 4.25 0.07 -5.35
N SER A 127 3.78 1.14 -4.69
CA SER A 127 4.61 2.33 -4.42
C SER A 127 5.86 1.97 -3.61
N LEU A 128 5.71 1.13 -2.58
CA LEU A 128 6.83 0.61 -1.81
C LEU A 128 7.80 -0.18 -2.70
N LEU A 129 7.31 -1.14 -3.49
CA LEU A 129 8.14 -1.95 -4.37
C LEU A 129 8.90 -1.12 -5.42
N LEU A 130 8.25 -0.10 -5.99
CA LEU A 130 8.88 0.81 -6.93
C LEU A 130 9.98 1.65 -6.27
N ALA A 131 9.77 2.08 -5.02
CA ALA A 131 10.81 2.77 -4.25
C ALA A 131 12.01 1.85 -3.97
N LEU A 132 11.75 0.59 -3.62
CA LEU A 132 12.79 -0.42 -3.34
C LEU A 132 13.56 -0.85 -4.60
N CYS A 133 12.91 -0.81 -5.77
CA CYS A 133 13.55 -1.12 -7.05
C CYS A 133 14.20 0.10 -7.71
N ASN A 134 14.14 1.28 -7.09
CA ASN A 134 14.66 2.50 -7.66
C ASN A 134 16.20 2.44 -7.76
N PRO A 135 16.81 2.78 -8.91
CA PRO A 135 18.27 2.78 -9.06
C PRO A 135 19.01 3.71 -8.08
N LEU A 136 18.34 4.74 -7.57
CA LEU A 136 18.89 5.68 -6.59
C LEU A 136 18.71 5.22 -5.13
N LEU A 137 18.18 4.01 -4.89
CA LEU A 137 18.00 3.49 -3.53
C LEU A 137 19.28 3.56 -2.68
N PRO A 138 20.50 3.21 -3.18
CA PRO A 138 21.72 3.37 -2.39
C PRO A 138 21.95 4.81 -1.94
N THR A 139 21.77 5.78 -2.83
CA THR A 139 21.90 7.22 -2.52
C THR A 139 20.83 7.68 -1.53
N VAL A 140 19.61 7.16 -1.63
CA VAL A 140 18.53 7.42 -0.66
C VAL A 140 18.91 6.90 0.72
N LEU A 141 19.42 5.66 0.81
CA LEU A 141 19.83 5.08 2.09
C LEU A 141 21.01 5.84 2.71
N GLU A 142 22.01 6.23 1.91
CA GLU A 142 23.13 7.05 2.37
C GLU A 142 22.66 8.43 2.87
N HIS A 143 21.76 9.07 2.14
CA HIS A 143 21.16 10.33 2.55
C HIS A 143 20.45 10.19 3.90
N LEU A 144 19.59 9.18 4.05
CA LEU A 144 18.90 8.87 5.30
C LEU A 144 19.87 8.59 6.46
N ALA A 145 20.99 7.90 6.19
CA ALA A 145 22.03 7.64 7.19
C ALA A 145 22.77 8.91 7.66
N SER A 146 22.78 9.94 6.81
CA SER A 146 23.47 11.22 7.06
C SER A 146 22.63 12.24 7.81
N LEU A 147 21.32 12.02 7.93
CA LEU A 147 20.40 12.94 8.61
C LEU A 147 20.78 13.11 10.08
N GLU A 148 20.78 14.37 10.52
CA GLU A 148 20.92 14.70 11.93
C GLU A 148 19.64 14.36 12.69
N GLN A 149 19.79 13.96 13.96
CA GLN A 149 18.65 13.69 14.81
C GLN A 149 17.95 14.99 15.17
N CYS A 150 16.67 15.07 14.82
CA CYS A 150 15.79 16.16 15.17
C CYS A 150 15.01 15.81 16.45
N PRO A 151 14.74 16.79 17.34
CA PRO A 151 13.79 16.58 18.43
C PRO A 151 12.40 16.17 17.90
N ASP A 152 11.66 15.48 18.76
CA ASP A 152 10.30 15.06 18.45
C ASP A 152 9.37 16.27 18.25
N PRO A 153 8.41 16.20 17.31
CA PRO A 153 7.47 17.29 17.05
C PRO A 153 6.62 17.63 18.28
N VAL A 154 6.58 18.91 18.63
CA VAL A 154 5.70 19.41 19.69
C VAL A 154 4.34 19.77 19.08
N ASN A 155 3.26 19.17 19.58
CA ASN A 155 1.87 19.34 19.10
C ASN A 155 1.68 19.00 17.60
N PRO A 156 1.97 17.75 17.18
CA PRO A 156 1.82 17.34 15.80
C PRO A 156 0.36 17.45 15.35
N ARG A 157 0.15 17.82 14.08
CA ARG A 157 -1.19 17.90 13.50
C ARG A 157 -1.85 16.52 13.53
N THR A 158 -3.10 16.45 14.00
CA THR A 158 -3.91 15.23 13.97
C THR A 158 -3.90 14.61 12.58
N GLY A 159 -3.60 13.31 12.51
CA GLY A 159 -3.51 12.55 11.25
C GLY A 159 -2.13 12.56 10.57
N SER A 160 -1.15 13.30 11.08
CA SER A 160 0.25 13.18 10.62
C SER A 160 0.94 11.96 11.24
N PHE A 161 2.02 11.47 10.62
CA PHE A 161 2.87 10.42 11.22
C PHE A 161 3.46 10.86 12.57
N ALA A 162 3.77 12.15 12.70
CA ALA A 162 4.24 12.72 13.95
C ALA A 162 3.21 12.63 15.10
N ALA A 163 1.92 12.49 14.78
CA ALA A 163 0.84 12.34 15.76
C ALA A 163 0.51 10.87 16.07
N LEU A 164 1.30 9.91 15.58
CA LEU A 164 1.10 8.50 15.90
C LEU A 164 1.31 8.25 17.39
N LYS A 165 0.43 7.42 17.98
CA LYS A 165 0.41 7.14 19.42
C LYS A 165 1.67 6.39 19.85
N GLN A 166 2.21 6.79 20.99
CA GLN A 166 3.33 6.17 21.69
C GLN A 166 3.18 4.63 21.84
N SER A 167 1.95 4.13 22.02
CA SER A 167 1.68 2.69 22.16
C SER A 167 2.12 1.83 20.96
N LEU A 168 2.11 2.39 19.75
CA LEU A 168 2.61 1.71 18.54
C LEU A 168 4.14 1.73 18.49
N VAL A 169 4.73 2.83 18.97
CA VAL A 169 6.17 3.08 18.97
C VAL A 169 6.89 2.23 20.03
N ASP A 170 6.24 1.99 21.16
CA ASP A 170 6.83 1.27 22.30
C ASP A 170 6.94 -0.25 22.07
N GLN A 171 6.26 -0.81 21.06
CA GLN A 171 6.22 -2.25 20.79
C GLN A 171 7.25 -2.71 19.74
N ASP A 172 7.65 -1.84 18.81
CA ASP A 172 8.59 -2.17 17.73
C ASP A 172 9.66 -1.08 17.57
N SER A 173 10.90 -1.46 17.89
CA SER A 173 12.05 -0.55 17.83
C SER A 173 12.45 -0.13 16.42
N ASP A 174 12.25 -0.99 15.41
CA ASP A 174 12.63 -0.70 14.03
C ASP A 174 11.57 0.19 13.37
N TYR A 175 10.28 -0.01 13.69
CA TYR A 175 9.20 0.92 13.32
C TYR A 175 9.39 2.30 13.95
N ALA A 176 9.67 2.36 15.26
CA ALA A 176 9.97 3.60 15.98
C ALA A 176 11.14 4.35 15.36
N PHE A 177 12.20 3.62 15.00
CA PHE A 177 13.35 4.18 14.31
C PHE A 177 12.98 4.79 12.96
N CYS A 178 12.17 4.10 12.15
CA CYS A 178 11.73 4.60 10.85
C CYS A 178 10.85 5.86 10.97
N LEU A 179 10.03 5.96 12.02
CA LEU A 179 9.28 7.18 12.33
C LEU A 179 10.21 8.35 12.69
N GLY A 180 11.20 8.11 13.55
CA GLY A 180 12.21 9.12 13.88
C GLY A 180 13.00 9.56 12.65
N MET A 181 13.32 8.63 11.76
CA MET A 181 13.99 8.94 10.49
C MET A 181 13.12 9.78 9.56
N LEU A 182 11.81 9.52 9.48
CA LEU A 182 10.88 10.36 8.74
C LEU A 182 10.81 11.78 9.32
N ASN A 183 10.80 11.92 10.65
CA ASN A 183 10.86 13.23 11.31
C ASN A 183 12.14 13.99 10.92
N ASN A 184 13.30 13.35 11.05
CA ASN A 184 14.59 13.95 10.67
C ASN A 184 14.61 14.37 9.19
N LEU A 185 14.06 13.53 8.32
CA LEU A 185 13.95 13.84 6.90
C LEU A 185 13.10 15.09 6.71
N THR A 186 11.88 15.14 7.26
CA THR A 186 10.98 16.30 7.11
C THR A 186 11.58 17.60 7.63
N SER A 187 12.36 17.56 8.71
CA SER A 187 13.06 18.74 9.25
C SER A 187 14.19 19.23 8.35
N SER A 188 14.73 18.36 7.48
CA SER A 188 15.78 18.69 6.50
C SER A 188 15.24 19.14 5.14
N TYR A 189 13.92 19.33 5.00
CA TYR A 189 13.25 19.58 3.72
C TYR A 189 13.88 20.69 2.88
N LYS A 190 14.08 20.39 1.59
CA LYS A 190 14.51 21.33 0.55
C LYS A 190 13.66 21.08 -0.70
N GLU A 191 12.97 22.12 -1.16
CA GLU A 191 11.92 22.08 -2.20
C GLU A 191 12.37 21.55 -3.59
N SER A 192 13.66 21.28 -3.78
CA SER A 192 14.24 20.82 -5.07
C SER A 192 15.14 19.60 -4.96
N ASP A 193 15.13 18.89 -3.82
CA ASP A 193 15.95 17.69 -3.65
C ASP A 193 15.20 16.42 -4.13
N PRO A 194 15.58 15.81 -5.27
CA PRO A 194 14.94 14.59 -5.75
C PRO A 194 15.16 13.40 -4.81
N VAL A 195 16.27 13.38 -4.05
CA VAL A 195 16.56 12.32 -3.08
C VAL A 195 15.61 12.42 -1.89
N PHE A 196 15.27 13.64 -1.46
CA PHE A 196 14.26 13.87 -0.43
C PHE A 196 12.92 13.25 -0.81
N SER A 197 12.43 13.49 -2.04
CA SER A 197 11.14 12.96 -2.48
C SER A 197 11.13 11.43 -2.45
N LEU A 198 12.18 10.79 -2.96
CA LEU A 198 12.29 9.34 -2.98
C LEU A 198 12.42 8.75 -1.56
N ALA A 199 13.19 9.39 -0.69
CA ALA A 199 13.33 8.99 0.70
C ALA A 199 12.00 9.10 1.46
N ASN A 200 11.26 10.18 1.22
CA ASN A 200 9.95 10.41 1.81
C ASN A 200 8.94 9.36 1.32
N ASP A 201 8.88 9.11 0.02
CA ASP A 201 7.97 8.12 -0.57
C ASP A 201 8.25 6.70 -0.05
N LEU A 202 9.53 6.34 0.10
CA LEU A 202 9.96 5.08 0.68
C LEU A 202 9.46 4.94 2.13
N LEU A 203 9.80 5.90 2.99
CA LEU A 203 9.46 5.85 4.42
C LEU A 203 7.96 5.89 4.64
N GLN A 204 7.23 6.81 3.99
CA GLN A 204 5.79 6.90 4.14
C GLN A 204 5.08 5.64 3.64
N SER A 205 5.48 5.10 2.49
CA SER A 205 4.86 3.88 1.96
C SER A 205 5.10 2.69 2.89
N ALA A 206 6.34 2.52 3.38
CA ALA A 206 6.69 1.44 4.30
C ALA A 206 5.92 1.54 5.63
N LEU A 207 5.90 2.73 6.25
CA LEU A 207 5.21 2.96 7.51
C LEU A 207 3.69 2.77 7.40
N ILE A 208 3.06 3.22 6.30
CA ILE A 208 1.62 2.99 6.05
C ILE A 208 1.34 1.51 5.90
N VAL A 209 2.11 0.81 5.05
CA VAL A 209 1.93 -0.64 4.85
C VAL A 209 2.06 -1.35 6.19
N TYR A 210 3.13 -1.13 6.95
CA TYR A 210 3.34 -1.78 8.23
C TYR A 210 2.20 -1.54 9.21
N LYS A 211 1.78 -0.28 9.36
CA LYS A 211 0.68 0.09 10.24
C LYS A 211 -0.60 -0.64 9.84
N ASP A 212 -0.93 -0.62 8.56
CA ASP A 212 -2.14 -1.26 8.05
C ASP A 212 -2.07 -2.78 8.15
N LEU A 213 -0.89 -3.40 8.07
CA LEU A 213 -0.76 -4.86 8.23
C LEU A 213 -0.85 -5.32 9.69
N ASN A 214 -0.24 -4.58 10.62
CA ASN A 214 -0.06 -5.04 12.00
C ASN A 214 -1.08 -4.46 13.00
N TYR A 215 -1.79 -3.38 12.66
CA TYR A 215 -2.62 -2.65 13.64
C TYR A 215 -4.06 -2.40 13.15
N MET A 216 -4.61 -3.35 12.41
CA MET A 216 -6.01 -3.29 11.93
C MET A 216 -7.06 -3.36 13.05
N GLU A 217 -6.69 -3.71 14.28
CA GLU A 217 -7.64 -4.02 15.36
C GLU A 217 -7.95 -2.87 16.35
N GLU A 218 -7.35 -1.68 16.23
CA GLU A 218 -7.64 -0.56 17.15
C GLU A 218 -8.83 0.34 16.77
N ILE A 219 -9.72 -0.10 15.87
CA ILE A 219 -11.09 0.44 15.82
C ILE A 219 -12.01 -0.61 16.44
N SER A 220 -11.82 -0.85 17.75
CA SER A 220 -12.92 -1.35 18.56
C SER A 220 -13.99 -0.26 18.53
N LEU A 221 -15.04 -0.49 17.75
CA LEU A 221 -16.32 0.17 17.96
C LEU A 221 -16.85 -0.40 19.29
N GLU A 222 -16.29 0.04 20.41
CA GLU A 222 -17.09 0.10 21.62
C GLU A 222 -18.26 1.00 21.25
N ASP A 223 -19.43 0.37 21.12
CA ASP A 223 -20.73 1.00 20.96
C ASP A 223 -20.84 2.11 22.01
N ASP A 224 -20.46 3.32 21.61
CA ASP A 224 -20.69 4.51 22.39
C ASP A 224 -22.18 4.84 22.24
N ASN A 225 -22.96 4.08 23.00
CA ASN A 225 -24.37 4.26 23.24
C ASN A 225 -24.54 5.49 24.15
N SER A 226 -23.95 6.61 23.74
CA SER A 226 -24.11 7.91 24.39
C SER A 226 -24.52 8.93 23.34
N LYS A 227 -25.83 9.17 23.32
CA LYS A 227 -26.47 10.30 22.66
C LYS A 227 -25.66 11.57 22.95
N ASN A 228 -25.04 12.18 21.94
CA ASN A 228 -25.06 13.63 21.86
C ASN A 228 -24.97 14.17 20.44
N LYS A 229 -25.97 14.98 20.12
CA LYS A 229 -26.10 15.78 18.92
C LYS A 229 -25.05 16.89 18.98
N ASN A 230 -24.29 17.08 17.89
CA ASN A 230 -24.27 18.34 17.12
C ASN A 230 -23.00 18.42 16.25
N ALA A 231 -23.25 18.37 14.93
CA ALA A 231 -22.71 19.26 13.91
C ALA A 231 -21.20 19.31 13.61
N THR A 232 -20.97 19.07 12.31
CA THR A 232 -20.08 19.78 11.37
C THR A 232 -18.59 19.45 11.34
N GLY A 233 -18.15 18.97 10.17
CA GLY A 233 -16.75 19.05 9.76
C GLY A 233 -16.30 17.87 8.91
N GLY A 234 -16.96 17.62 7.77
CA GLY A 234 -16.42 16.70 6.78
C GLY A 234 -15.14 17.25 6.14
N CYS A 235 -14.11 16.41 6.06
CA CYS A 235 -13.33 16.21 4.85
C CYS A 235 -12.47 14.94 5.01
N VAL A 236 -12.79 13.92 4.19
CA VAL A 236 -11.86 12.84 3.85
C VAL A 236 -11.16 13.31 2.58
N LEU A 237 -9.84 13.42 2.62
CA LEU A 237 -9.02 13.52 1.40
C LEU A 237 -8.20 12.23 1.30
N PHE A 238 -8.58 11.41 0.33
CA PHE A 238 -7.70 10.47 -0.36
C PHE A 238 -7.40 11.06 -1.73
#